data_AF-A0A538CGM8-F1
#
_entry.id   AF-A0A538CGM8-F1
#
_cell.length_a   1.000
_cell.length_b   1.000
_cell.length_c   1.000
_cell.angle_alpha   90.00
_cell.angle_beta   90.00
_cell.angle_gamma   90.00
#
_symmetry.space_group_name_H-M   'P 1'
#
loop_
_entity.id
_entity.type
_entity.pdbx_description
1 polymer ?
#
loop_
_entity_poly.entity_id
_entity_poly.type
_entity_poly.pdbx_seq_one_letter_code
_entity_poly.pdbx_strand_id
1 'polypeptide(L)'
;MKSVAIADEEQNLVCQDTGIAVYTCRVGEDFPLHPARIYEALKHGTERATVEHPLRSNAVHTITRENTGPNTGYRLAKCGGASRKRLLQVGDRTGHAITAALRDAVEASSMKTFTKSPLSSLEPTANGWRARCGEHVIDAGAVVLAAGGRCYREAEERGELSTNHPGATGEVTQIALDVGAGSRDLDALQYHPNGGAWPANMQGYSIPETTRAYGATLLNAEGEEFTDPLGPRDEVSQAIFDEVAAGRGVETPDGRPAVYLDTTRIPEADADVSLPYMLRRYRAAGVDPLKEPILTYPVLHYQNGGLVIDEHGETTLAGVFACGEIAGGTHGRNRMMGNSLLECTVFGRRAGRAAADKAAA
;
A
#
# COMPACT_ATOMS: atom_id res chain seq x y z
N MET A 1 -6.55 -5.91 29.47
CA MET A 1 -7.88 -5.37 29.83
C MET A 1 -7.82 -3.84 29.71
N LYS A 2 -8.26 -3.14 28.65
CA LYS A 2 -9.40 -3.33 27.73
C LYS A 2 -9.14 -2.96 26.24
N SER A 3 -7.97 -2.49 25.80
CA SER A 3 -7.77 -2.00 24.40
C SER A 3 -6.96 -2.93 23.46
N VAL A 4 -6.03 -3.70 24.00
CA VAL A 4 -5.29 -4.75 23.24
C VAL A 4 -6.19 -5.94 22.91
N ALA A 5 -7.16 -6.22 23.78
CA ALA A 5 -8.21 -7.20 23.51
C ALA A 5 -9.12 -6.74 22.36
N ILE A 6 -9.43 -5.43 22.24
CA ILE A 6 -10.25 -4.86 21.15
C ILE A 6 -9.51 -4.88 19.79
N ALA A 7 -8.18 -4.70 19.79
CA ALA A 7 -7.37 -4.76 18.57
C ALA A 7 -7.12 -6.20 18.08
N ASP A 8 -6.98 -7.16 19.01
CA ASP A 8 -6.93 -8.58 18.69
C ASP A 8 -8.33 -9.18 18.41
N GLU A 9 -9.41 -8.59 18.95
CA GLU A 9 -10.82 -8.97 18.69
C GLU A 9 -11.36 -8.51 17.32
N GLU A 10 -10.83 -7.42 16.74
CA GLU A 10 -11.32 -6.86 15.47
C GLU A 10 -10.47 -7.25 14.24
N GLN A 11 -9.42 -8.08 14.40
CA GLN A 11 -8.67 -8.80 13.35
C GLN A 11 -8.37 -8.05 12.03
N ASN A 12 -8.18 -6.73 12.05
CA ASN A 12 -7.88 -5.99 10.82
C ASN A 12 -6.37 -5.90 10.56
N LEU A 13 -5.90 -6.68 9.59
CA LEU A 13 -4.55 -6.55 9.04
C LEU A 13 -4.47 -5.32 8.13
N VAL A 14 -3.63 -4.37 8.52
CA VAL A 14 -3.24 -3.23 7.68
C VAL A 14 -1.92 -3.59 7.00
N CYS A 15 -1.98 -4.21 5.83
CA CYS A 15 -0.80 -4.44 5.01
C CYS A 15 -0.59 -3.25 4.08
N GLN A 16 0.27 -2.30 4.45
CA GLN A 16 1.09 -1.50 3.53
C GLN A 16 2.35 -1.05 4.31
N ASP A 17 3.39 -1.89 4.32
CA ASP A 17 4.54 -1.73 5.23
C ASP A 17 5.57 -0.70 4.74
N THR A 18 5.65 -0.43 3.44
CA THR A 18 6.93 0.00 2.86
C THR A 18 7.16 1.49 2.64
N GLY A 19 6.15 2.37 2.67
CA GLY A 19 6.39 3.81 2.50
C GLY A 19 5.48 4.50 1.48
N ILE A 20 5.48 5.83 1.49
CA ILE A 20 4.73 6.69 0.56
C ILE A 20 5.69 7.50 -0.30
N ALA A 21 5.46 7.55 -1.61
CA ALA A 21 6.30 8.37 -2.49
C ALA A 21 6.09 9.88 -2.22
N VAL A 22 7.19 10.62 -2.09
CA VAL A 22 7.22 12.08 -1.97
C VAL A 22 8.08 12.65 -3.11
N TYR A 23 7.51 13.52 -3.92
CA TYR A 23 8.21 14.14 -5.02
C TYR A 23 8.91 15.42 -4.55
N THR A 24 10.24 15.39 -4.54
CA THR A 24 11.07 16.59 -4.37
C THR A 24 11.44 17.13 -5.75
N CYS A 25 10.73 18.17 -6.20
CA CYS A 25 11.10 18.86 -7.43
C CYS A 25 12.33 19.74 -7.16
N ARG A 26 13.52 19.28 -7.59
CA ARG A 26 14.70 20.14 -7.71
C ARG A 26 14.56 20.88 -9.04
N VAL A 27 13.89 22.04 -9.00
CA VAL A 27 13.82 22.94 -10.15
C VAL A 27 15.25 23.44 -10.39
N GLY A 28 15.75 23.32 -11.62
CA GLY A 28 17.04 23.88 -12.03
C GLY A 28 17.08 25.39 -11.76
N GLU A 29 18.29 25.96 -11.68
CA GLU A 29 18.53 27.30 -11.13
C GLU A 29 17.91 28.47 -11.93
N ASP A 30 17.33 28.24 -13.11
CA ASP A 30 16.85 29.31 -14.00
C ASP A 30 15.43 29.07 -14.55
N PHE A 31 14.44 28.97 -13.67
CA PHE A 31 13.03 29.13 -14.10
C PHE A 31 12.27 30.04 -13.13
N PRO A 32 11.62 31.12 -13.60
CA PRO A 32 10.80 31.97 -12.73
C PRO A 32 9.47 31.26 -12.46
N LEU A 33 9.46 30.37 -11.47
CA LEU A 33 8.24 29.89 -10.82
C LEU A 33 8.03 30.70 -9.55
N HIS A 34 6.86 31.30 -9.39
CA HIS A 34 6.49 32.14 -8.24
C HIS A 34 6.54 31.31 -6.93
N PRO A 35 7.63 31.37 -6.14
CA PRO A 35 7.89 30.39 -5.08
C PRO A 35 6.88 30.49 -3.93
N ALA A 36 6.36 31.69 -3.70
CA ALA A 36 5.42 31.98 -2.61
C ALA A 36 4.15 31.13 -2.67
N ARG A 37 3.54 30.93 -3.84
CA ARG A 37 2.25 30.22 -3.97
C ARG A 37 2.38 28.71 -3.79
N ILE A 38 3.48 28.12 -4.24
CA ILE A 38 3.75 26.68 -4.07
C ILE A 38 4.14 26.39 -2.62
N TYR A 39 4.94 27.28 -2.02
CA TYR A 39 5.33 27.17 -0.61
C TYR A 39 4.12 27.33 0.31
N GLU A 40 3.20 28.26 0.04
CA GLU A 40 1.93 28.39 0.78
C GLU A 40 1.07 27.14 0.64
N ALA A 41 0.91 26.59 -0.56
CA ALA A 41 0.10 25.39 -0.79
C ALA A 41 0.65 24.15 -0.05
N LEU A 42 1.97 23.97 -0.04
CA LEU A 42 2.65 22.89 0.68
C LEU A 42 2.64 23.11 2.19
N LYS A 43 2.90 24.33 2.66
CA LYS A 43 2.82 24.73 4.06
C LYS A 43 1.40 24.52 4.59
N HIS A 44 0.38 24.97 3.88
CA HIS A 44 -1.02 24.80 4.29
C HIS A 44 -1.49 23.34 4.23
N GLY A 45 -0.99 22.55 3.26
CA GLY A 45 -1.23 21.11 3.20
C GLY A 45 -0.59 20.33 4.36
N THR A 46 0.59 20.76 4.79
CA THR A 46 1.36 20.13 5.88
C THR A 46 0.89 20.61 7.26
N GLU A 47 0.55 21.90 7.41
CA GLU A 47 -0.01 22.50 8.62
C GLU A 47 -1.40 21.92 8.92
N ARG A 48 -2.27 21.78 7.92
CA ARG A 48 -3.56 21.12 8.12
C ARG A 48 -3.43 19.64 8.51
N ALA A 49 -2.41 18.94 8.01
CA ALA A 49 -2.15 17.56 8.39
C ALA A 49 -1.56 17.41 9.82
N THR A 50 -1.08 18.50 10.43
CA THR A 50 -0.36 18.49 11.71
C THR A 50 -1.05 19.27 12.84
N VAL A 51 -2.09 20.06 12.56
CA VAL A 51 -2.82 20.84 13.58
C VAL A 51 -3.96 20.05 14.26
N GLU A 52 -4.54 19.02 13.61
CA GLU A 52 -5.75 18.35 14.12
C GLU A 52 -5.51 16.97 14.78
N HIS A 53 -4.36 16.31 14.55
CA HIS A 53 -3.98 15.07 15.24
C HIS A 53 -2.50 15.09 15.67
N PRO A 54 -2.17 15.03 16.97
CA PRO A 54 -0.80 15.10 17.43
C PRO A 54 -0.08 13.77 17.14
N LEU A 55 0.54 13.65 15.97
CA LEU A 55 1.79 12.89 15.88
C LEU A 55 2.78 13.62 16.79
N ARG A 56 3.13 13.01 17.93
CA ARG A 56 3.99 13.62 18.95
C ARG A 56 5.18 14.33 18.30
N SER A 57 5.35 15.60 18.67
CA SER A 57 6.23 16.57 18.02
C SER A 57 7.70 16.16 18.03
N ASN A 58 8.38 16.38 16.92
CA ASN A 58 9.79 16.76 16.89
C ASN A 58 9.89 18.02 16.00
N ALA A 59 9.79 19.20 16.63
CA ALA A 59 10.00 20.47 15.93
C ALA A 59 11.50 20.69 15.74
N VAL A 60 11.99 20.51 14.51
CA VAL A 60 13.30 21.05 14.12
C VAL A 60 13.14 22.57 14.07
N HIS A 61 13.97 23.30 14.81
CA HIS A 61 13.93 24.75 14.80
C HIS A 61 14.27 25.25 13.39
N THR A 62 13.31 25.91 12.73
CA THR A 62 13.32 26.20 11.29
C THR A 62 14.46 27.11 10.84
N ILE A 63 15.09 27.83 11.78
CA ILE A 63 16.21 28.74 11.51
C ILE A 63 17.56 28.11 11.89
N THR A 64 17.63 27.36 12.99
CA THR A 64 18.92 26.87 13.54
C THR A 64 19.23 25.43 13.13
N ARG A 65 18.23 24.68 12.64
CA ARG A 65 18.34 23.26 12.24
C ARG A 65 18.81 22.32 13.35
N GLU A 66 18.77 22.73 14.61
CA GLU A 66 19.09 21.87 15.75
C GLU A 66 17.85 21.06 16.19
N ASN A 67 18.08 19.78 16.49
CA ASN A 67 17.08 18.86 17.04
C ASN A 67 17.52 18.47 18.46
N THR A 68 16.71 18.81 19.47
CA THR A 68 17.01 18.57 20.89
C THR A 68 16.30 17.35 21.47
N GLY A 69 15.57 16.57 20.66
CA GLY A 69 14.86 15.35 21.07
C GLY A 69 15.50 14.05 20.54
N PRO A 70 15.29 12.90 21.22
CA PRO A 70 15.72 11.60 20.70
C PRO A 70 14.97 11.27 19.40
N ASN A 71 15.73 10.91 18.37
CA ASN A 71 15.35 10.81 16.96
C ASN A 71 14.01 10.09 16.67
N THR A 72 13.11 10.73 15.91
CA THR A 72 12.21 10.04 14.96
C THR A 72 12.60 10.44 13.54
N GLY A 73 13.64 9.78 13.01
CA GLY A 73 14.15 10.04 11.66
C GLY A 73 13.29 9.35 10.62
N TYR A 74 12.52 10.10 9.84
CA TYR A 74 11.99 9.57 8.59
C TYR A 74 13.16 9.24 7.65
N ARG A 75 13.03 8.17 6.86
CA ARG A 75 14.04 7.78 5.87
C ARG A 75 13.47 7.92 4.47
N LEU A 76 14.34 8.32 3.54
CA LEU A 76 14.06 8.31 2.11
C LEU A 76 14.85 7.18 1.44
N ALA A 77 14.14 6.23 0.85
CA ALA A 77 14.74 5.12 0.11
C ALA A 77 14.57 5.27 -1.41
N LYS A 78 15.49 4.67 -2.17
CA LYS A 78 15.42 4.47 -3.63
C LYS A 78 15.20 2.96 -3.85
N CYS A 79 14.06 2.57 -4.40
CA CYS A 79 13.73 1.17 -4.61
C CYS A 79 12.65 1.02 -5.70
N GLY A 80 12.44 -0.21 -6.20
CA GLY A 80 11.35 -0.57 -7.10
C GLY A 80 11.35 0.19 -8.42
N GLY A 81 12.52 0.29 -9.08
CA GLY A 81 12.70 1.01 -10.34
C GLY A 81 12.79 2.55 -10.22
N ALA A 82 12.74 3.11 -9.01
CA ALA A 82 12.86 4.56 -8.84
C ALA A 82 14.28 5.06 -9.18
N SER A 83 14.39 6.18 -9.90
CA SER A 83 15.68 6.81 -10.22
C SER A 83 16.27 7.64 -9.08
N ARG A 84 15.47 8.01 -8.06
CA ARG A 84 15.87 8.86 -6.92
C ARG A 84 15.30 8.34 -5.59
N LYS A 85 15.91 8.75 -4.48
CA LYS A 85 15.38 8.54 -3.12
C LYS A 85 14.10 9.36 -2.96
N ARG A 86 12.94 8.70 -2.99
CA ARG A 86 11.62 9.35 -2.97
C ARG A 86 10.61 8.61 -2.09
N LEU A 87 10.97 7.48 -1.51
CA LEU A 87 10.07 6.68 -0.70
C LEU A 87 10.23 7.10 0.78
N LEU A 88 9.25 7.83 1.30
CA LEU A 88 9.17 8.22 2.70
C LEU A 88 8.71 7.05 3.56
N GLN A 89 9.47 6.73 4.60
CA GLN A 89 9.19 5.61 5.48
C GLN A 89 9.11 6.02 6.95
N VAL A 90 8.20 5.36 7.66
CA VAL A 90 8.14 5.29 9.12
C VAL A 90 8.41 3.85 9.51
N GLY A 91 9.69 3.49 9.63
CA GLY A 91 10.13 2.08 9.71
C GLY A 91 9.54 1.25 8.57
N ASP A 92 9.09 0.04 8.89
CA ASP A 92 8.32 -0.86 8.01
C ASP A 92 6.82 -0.82 8.31
N ARG A 93 6.28 0.33 8.76
CA ARG A 93 4.87 0.47 9.17
C ARG A 93 4.22 1.76 8.68
N THR A 94 4.59 2.23 7.51
CA THR A 94 4.09 3.52 7.01
C THR A 94 2.57 3.51 6.81
N GLY A 95 2.00 2.43 6.26
CA GLY A 95 0.54 2.30 6.09
C GLY A 95 -0.20 2.25 7.42
N HIS A 96 0.36 1.61 8.45
CA HIS A 96 -0.22 1.64 9.79
C HIS A 96 -0.24 3.06 10.36
N ALA A 97 0.84 3.82 10.22
CA ALA A 97 0.90 5.21 10.70
C ALA A 97 -0.15 6.10 10.01
N ILE A 98 -0.29 6.00 8.68
CA ILE A 98 -1.30 6.75 7.91
C ILE A 98 -2.71 6.33 8.32
N THR A 99 -2.98 5.02 8.36
CA THR A 99 -4.33 4.50 8.67
C THR A 99 -4.74 4.81 10.10
N ALA A 100 -3.80 4.78 11.06
CA ALA A 100 -4.08 5.17 12.44
C ALA A 100 -4.49 6.64 12.52
N ALA A 101 -3.74 7.54 11.88
CA ALA A 101 -4.08 8.96 11.86
C ALA A 101 -5.45 9.23 11.19
N LEU A 102 -5.76 8.54 10.10
CA LEU A 102 -7.06 8.66 9.42
C LEU A 102 -8.20 8.09 10.26
N ARG A 103 -7.99 6.98 10.96
CA ARG A 103 -8.99 6.39 11.86
C ARG A 103 -9.28 7.33 13.03
N ASP A 104 -8.25 7.89 13.66
CA ASP A 104 -8.41 8.83 14.77
C ASP A 104 -9.21 10.07 14.32
N ALA A 105 -9.03 10.53 13.07
CA ALA A 105 -9.83 11.60 12.47
C ALA A 105 -11.31 11.23 12.27
N VAL A 106 -11.58 10.00 11.80
CA VAL A 106 -12.95 9.50 11.64
C VAL A 106 -13.63 9.36 13.00
N GLU A 107 -12.95 8.79 13.99
CA GLU A 107 -13.46 8.60 15.36
C GLU A 107 -13.77 9.92 16.07
N ALA A 108 -13.00 10.98 15.79
CA ALA A 108 -13.22 12.32 16.33
C ALA A 108 -14.31 13.11 15.57
N SER A 109 -14.80 12.61 14.44
CA SER A 109 -15.77 13.30 13.59
C SER A 109 -17.22 12.94 13.94
N SER A 110 -18.17 13.63 13.31
CA SER A 110 -19.59 13.27 13.35
C SER A 110 -20.00 12.21 12.31
N MET A 111 -19.03 11.61 11.62
CA MET A 111 -19.28 10.58 10.60
C MET A 111 -19.97 9.37 11.22
N LYS A 112 -21.10 8.96 10.63
CA LYS A 112 -21.78 7.72 11.01
C LYS A 112 -21.09 6.54 10.34
N THR A 113 -20.59 5.61 11.14
CA THR A 113 -19.94 4.38 10.65
C THR A 113 -20.87 3.17 10.82
N PHE A 114 -20.81 2.26 9.85
CA PHE A 114 -21.53 0.99 9.88
C PHE A 114 -20.50 -0.13 9.74
N THR A 115 -20.08 -0.70 10.87
CA THR A 115 -19.11 -1.81 10.87
C THR A 115 -19.80 -3.10 10.43
N LYS A 116 -19.01 -4.03 9.86
CA LYS A 116 -19.49 -5.37 9.45
C LYS A 116 -20.74 -5.32 8.54
N SER A 117 -20.83 -4.28 7.71
CA SER A 117 -21.98 -3.97 6.84
C SER A 117 -21.55 -4.00 5.37
N PRO A 118 -21.37 -5.18 4.76
CA PRO A 118 -20.89 -5.30 3.38
C PRO A 118 -21.92 -4.73 2.39
N LEU A 119 -21.44 -4.02 1.36
CA LEU A 119 -22.27 -3.57 0.25
C LEU A 119 -22.76 -4.79 -0.55
N SER A 120 -24.07 -4.86 -0.78
CA SER A 120 -24.73 -5.96 -1.50
C SER A 120 -25.48 -5.51 -2.76
N SER A 121 -25.93 -4.25 -2.80
CA SER A 121 -26.48 -3.65 -4.01
C SER A 121 -26.28 -2.15 -4.02
N LEU A 122 -26.22 -1.61 -5.24
CA LEU A 122 -26.15 -0.19 -5.54
C LEU A 122 -27.15 0.09 -6.67
N GLU A 123 -28.11 0.99 -6.46
CA GLU A 123 -29.20 1.23 -7.40
C GLU A 123 -29.37 2.74 -7.65
N PRO A 124 -29.54 3.20 -8.89
CA PRO A 124 -29.82 4.61 -9.15
C PRO A 124 -31.22 4.98 -8.64
N THR A 125 -31.36 6.21 -8.17
CA THR A 125 -32.63 6.81 -7.71
C THR A 125 -32.85 8.15 -8.43
N ALA A 126 -34.00 8.80 -8.19
CA ALA A 126 -34.28 10.11 -8.77
C ALA A 126 -33.25 11.19 -8.37
N ASN A 127 -32.67 11.09 -7.17
CA ASN A 127 -31.82 12.13 -6.58
C ASN A 127 -30.42 11.61 -6.17
N GLY A 128 -29.93 10.53 -6.79
CA GLY A 128 -28.65 9.92 -6.45
C GLY A 128 -28.72 8.41 -6.45
N TRP A 129 -28.26 7.77 -5.37
CA TRP A 129 -28.07 6.32 -5.29
C TRP A 129 -28.61 5.74 -3.99
N ARG A 130 -29.10 4.50 -4.08
CA ARG A 130 -29.49 3.66 -2.95
C ARG A 130 -28.49 2.53 -2.79
N ALA A 131 -27.85 2.47 -1.63
CA ALA A 131 -26.93 1.41 -1.26
C ALA A 131 -27.56 0.49 -0.21
N ARG A 132 -27.39 -0.83 -0.37
CA ARG A 132 -27.73 -1.81 0.68
C ARG A 132 -26.45 -2.35 1.32
N CYS A 133 -26.23 -2.03 2.59
CA CYS A 133 -25.03 -2.38 3.35
C CYS A 133 -25.42 -3.16 4.59
N GLY A 134 -25.25 -4.49 4.60
CA GLY A 134 -25.79 -5.35 5.66
C GLY A 134 -27.30 -5.14 5.84
N GLU A 135 -27.73 -4.79 7.05
CA GLU A 135 -29.15 -4.49 7.37
C GLU A 135 -29.57 -3.05 6.99
N HIS A 136 -28.64 -2.23 6.52
CA HIS A 136 -28.89 -0.81 6.25
C HIS A 136 -29.24 -0.54 4.80
N VAL A 137 -30.24 0.33 4.60
CA VAL A 137 -30.56 0.93 3.30
C VAL A 137 -30.26 2.41 3.39
N ILE A 138 -29.39 2.91 2.52
CA ILE A 138 -28.87 4.28 2.56
C ILE A 138 -29.13 4.94 1.22
N ASP A 139 -29.90 6.02 1.23
CA ASP A 139 -30.05 6.93 0.08
C ASP A 139 -29.01 8.05 0.20
N ALA A 140 -28.25 8.29 -0.86
CA ALA A 140 -27.18 9.27 -0.90
C ALA A 140 -27.12 9.99 -2.25
N GLY A 141 -26.89 11.31 -2.23
CA GLY A 141 -26.69 12.10 -3.45
C GLY A 141 -25.40 11.75 -4.22
N ALA A 142 -24.40 11.23 -3.50
CA ALA A 142 -23.16 10.72 -4.07
C ALA A 142 -22.63 9.52 -3.27
N VAL A 143 -21.90 8.62 -3.93
CA VAL A 143 -21.31 7.42 -3.33
C VAL A 143 -19.81 7.37 -3.66
N VAL A 144 -18.96 7.05 -2.67
CA VAL A 144 -17.52 6.82 -2.89
C VAL A 144 -17.20 5.36 -2.59
N LEU A 145 -16.64 4.65 -3.59
CA LEU A 145 -16.21 3.26 -3.47
C LEU A 145 -14.70 3.20 -3.18
N ALA A 146 -14.33 2.56 -2.07
CA ALA A 146 -12.94 2.45 -1.60
C ALA A 146 -12.66 1.05 -1.01
N ALA A 147 -13.12 0.00 -1.68
CA ALA A 147 -13.17 -1.36 -1.13
C ALA A 147 -11.89 -2.20 -1.32
N GLY A 148 -10.82 -1.63 -1.88
CA GLY A 148 -9.58 -2.34 -2.16
C GLY A 148 -9.63 -3.21 -3.43
N GLY A 149 -8.60 -4.05 -3.60
CA GLY A 149 -8.44 -4.95 -4.74
C GLY A 149 -9.10 -6.32 -4.57
N ARG A 150 -8.77 -7.25 -5.48
CA ARG A 150 -9.32 -8.61 -5.51
C ARG A 150 -8.28 -9.73 -5.45
N CYS A 151 -7.01 -9.41 -5.22
CA CYS A 151 -5.93 -10.38 -5.41
C CYS A 151 -5.94 -11.54 -4.40
N TYR A 152 -6.74 -11.47 -3.33
CA TYR A 152 -6.91 -12.63 -2.45
C TYR A 152 -7.76 -13.70 -3.13
N ARG A 153 -8.97 -13.33 -3.60
CA ARG A 153 -9.86 -14.25 -4.34
C ARG A 153 -9.16 -14.82 -5.56
N GLU A 154 -8.48 -13.97 -6.32
CA GLU A 154 -7.76 -14.42 -7.51
C GLU A 154 -6.68 -15.46 -7.17
N ALA A 155 -5.94 -15.25 -6.08
CA ALA A 155 -4.92 -16.21 -5.66
C ALA A 155 -5.53 -17.54 -5.22
N GLU A 156 -6.66 -17.52 -4.49
CA GLU A 156 -7.36 -18.74 -4.10
C GLU A 156 -7.82 -19.56 -5.32
N GLU A 157 -8.40 -18.89 -6.32
CA GLU A 157 -8.85 -19.55 -7.57
C GLU A 157 -7.69 -20.17 -8.37
N ARG A 158 -6.50 -19.58 -8.27
CA ARG A 158 -5.28 -20.06 -8.94
C ARG A 158 -4.46 -21.06 -8.12
N GLY A 159 -4.80 -21.28 -6.85
CA GLY A 159 -3.98 -22.07 -5.93
C GLY A 159 -2.65 -21.40 -5.56
N GLU A 160 -2.60 -20.07 -5.62
CA GLU A 160 -1.42 -19.25 -5.35
C GLU A 160 -1.52 -18.58 -3.95
N LEU A 161 -0.40 -17.99 -3.50
CA LEU A 161 -0.39 -17.17 -2.29
C LEU A 161 -0.65 -15.69 -2.63
N SER A 162 -1.37 -15.02 -1.74
CA SER A 162 -1.59 -13.57 -1.79
C SER A 162 -1.05 -12.90 -0.54
N THR A 163 -0.55 -11.68 -0.71
CA THR A 163 -0.26 -10.77 0.42
C THR A 163 -1.48 -10.00 0.87
N ASN A 164 -2.57 -10.06 0.10
CA ASN A 164 -3.79 -9.34 0.40
C ASN A 164 -4.51 -9.95 1.59
N HIS A 165 -5.25 -9.08 2.28
CA HIS A 165 -6.19 -9.51 3.30
C HIS A 165 -7.25 -10.45 2.70
N PRO A 166 -7.76 -11.46 3.45
CA PRO A 166 -8.85 -12.31 3.00
C PRO A 166 -10.13 -11.60 2.54
N GLY A 167 -10.31 -10.33 2.93
CA GLY A 167 -11.41 -9.48 2.46
C GLY A 167 -11.16 -8.77 1.12
N ALA A 168 -10.00 -8.95 0.48
CA ALA A 168 -9.68 -8.36 -0.82
C ALA A 168 -10.22 -9.27 -1.94
N THR A 169 -11.54 -9.30 -2.05
CA THR A 169 -12.29 -10.28 -2.83
C THR A 169 -13.01 -9.67 -4.04
N GLY A 170 -13.04 -8.34 -4.15
CA GLY A 170 -13.47 -7.63 -5.35
C GLY A 170 -14.99 -7.53 -5.58
N GLU A 171 -15.84 -7.87 -4.61
CA GLU A 171 -17.30 -7.85 -4.75
C GLU A 171 -17.84 -6.46 -5.07
N VAL A 172 -17.28 -5.42 -4.44
CA VAL A 172 -17.72 -4.05 -4.69
C VAL A 172 -17.38 -3.60 -6.12
N THR A 173 -16.25 -4.07 -6.66
CA THR A 173 -15.92 -3.87 -8.07
C THR A 173 -16.99 -4.52 -8.93
N GLN A 174 -17.37 -5.77 -8.66
CA GLN A 174 -18.40 -6.48 -9.41
C GLN A 174 -19.76 -5.78 -9.33
N ILE A 175 -20.20 -5.36 -8.14
CA ILE A 175 -21.45 -4.61 -7.95
C ILE A 175 -21.46 -3.35 -8.81
N ALA A 176 -20.35 -2.61 -8.85
CA ALA A 176 -20.26 -1.41 -9.69
C ALA A 176 -20.34 -1.75 -11.20
N LEU A 177 -19.71 -2.83 -11.64
CA LEU A 177 -19.80 -3.31 -13.03
C LEU A 177 -21.22 -3.74 -13.39
N ASP A 178 -21.91 -4.45 -12.50
CA ASP A 178 -23.27 -4.94 -12.71
C ASP A 178 -24.27 -3.80 -12.93
N VAL A 179 -24.00 -2.63 -12.34
CA VAL A 179 -24.83 -1.41 -12.51
C VAL A 179 -24.31 -0.49 -13.62
N GLY A 180 -23.32 -0.95 -14.40
CA GLY A 180 -22.87 -0.31 -15.64
C GLY A 180 -21.60 0.54 -15.52
N ALA A 181 -20.82 0.42 -14.44
CA ALA A 181 -19.53 1.10 -14.36
C ALA A 181 -18.55 0.56 -15.41
N GLY A 182 -17.78 1.46 -16.04
CA GLY A 182 -16.69 1.11 -16.92
C GLY A 182 -15.48 0.62 -16.12
N SER A 183 -14.75 -0.33 -16.68
CA SER A 183 -13.47 -0.81 -16.13
C SER A 183 -12.35 -0.76 -17.15
N ARG A 184 -11.13 -0.89 -16.64
CA ARG A 184 -9.91 -1.03 -17.44
C ARG A 184 -8.91 -1.94 -16.77
N ASP A 185 -8.09 -2.59 -17.60
CA ASP A 185 -6.90 -3.33 -17.19
C ASP A 185 -7.14 -4.35 -16.07
N LEU A 186 -8.35 -4.93 -15.98
CA LEU A 186 -8.69 -5.86 -14.89
C LEU A 186 -7.73 -7.05 -14.82
N ASP A 187 -7.16 -7.44 -15.96
CA ASP A 187 -6.14 -8.48 -16.10
C ASP A 187 -4.75 -8.07 -15.58
N ALA A 188 -4.51 -6.78 -15.32
CA ALA A 188 -3.22 -6.27 -14.83
C ALA A 188 -3.06 -6.46 -13.31
N LEU A 189 -2.77 -7.70 -12.92
CA LEU A 189 -2.40 -8.06 -11.55
C LEU A 189 -0.88 -8.04 -11.37
N GLN A 190 -0.43 -7.54 -10.23
CA GLN A 190 0.98 -7.43 -9.90
C GLN A 190 1.39 -8.46 -8.86
N TYR A 191 2.49 -9.15 -9.16
CA TYR A 191 3.23 -9.96 -8.20
C TYR A 191 4.19 -9.10 -7.39
N HIS A 192 4.27 -9.35 -6.09
CA HIS A 192 5.33 -8.84 -5.23
C HIS A 192 6.48 -9.85 -5.23
N PRO A 193 7.73 -9.47 -5.55
CA PRO A 193 8.83 -10.42 -5.66
C PRO A 193 9.22 -11.04 -4.31
N ASN A 194 9.13 -10.25 -3.24
CA ASN A 194 9.54 -10.70 -1.90
C ASN A 194 8.33 -11.24 -1.10
N GLY A 195 7.64 -12.27 -1.61
CA GLY A 195 6.66 -12.99 -0.80
C GLY A 195 7.37 -13.98 0.12
N GLY A 196 7.10 -13.94 1.42
CA GLY A 196 7.64 -14.95 2.34
C GLY A 196 7.22 -16.35 1.90
N ALA A 197 8.17 -17.25 1.73
CA ALA A 197 7.92 -18.64 1.34
C ALA A 197 8.10 -19.60 2.54
N TRP A 198 9.02 -19.27 3.44
CA TRP A 198 9.28 -20.03 4.66
C TRP A 198 9.75 -19.10 5.78
N PRO A 199 9.44 -19.37 7.06
CA PRO A 199 8.63 -20.46 7.61
C PRO A 199 7.14 -20.41 7.26
N ALA A 200 6.39 -21.50 7.53
CA ALA A 200 4.98 -21.63 7.14
C ALA A 200 4.08 -20.45 7.57
N ASN A 201 4.31 -19.87 8.74
CA ASN A 201 3.58 -18.70 9.25
C ASN A 201 3.99 -17.35 8.59
N MET A 202 4.98 -17.39 7.70
CA MET A 202 5.44 -16.28 6.87
C MET A 202 5.02 -16.46 5.41
N GLN A 203 4.33 -17.55 5.06
CA GLN A 203 3.81 -17.75 3.71
C GLN A 203 2.84 -16.64 3.32
N GLY A 204 3.08 -16.01 2.17
CA GLY A 204 2.28 -14.88 1.70
C GLY A 204 2.54 -13.58 2.47
N TYR A 205 3.48 -13.55 3.43
CA TYR A 205 3.88 -12.30 4.06
C TYR A 205 4.57 -11.39 3.04
N SER A 206 4.12 -10.13 2.96
CA SER A 206 4.78 -9.12 2.15
C SER A 206 6.07 -8.66 2.84
N ILE A 207 7.19 -9.33 2.55
CA ILE A 207 8.50 -8.85 3.02
C ILE A 207 8.72 -7.45 2.44
N PRO A 208 9.02 -6.42 3.26
CA PRO A 208 9.20 -5.07 2.77
C PRO A 208 10.21 -5.01 1.62
N GLU A 209 9.78 -4.58 0.44
CA GLU A 209 10.66 -4.43 -0.71
C GLU A 209 11.86 -3.50 -0.44
N THR A 210 11.78 -2.62 0.56
CA THR A 210 12.92 -1.81 1.00
C THR A 210 14.07 -2.62 1.59
N THR A 211 13.89 -3.90 1.92
CA THR A 211 15.03 -4.78 2.25
C THR A 211 16.06 -4.78 1.13
N ARG A 212 15.62 -4.80 -0.13
CA ARG A 212 16.48 -4.70 -1.31
C ARG A 212 17.18 -3.35 -1.40
N ALA A 213 16.48 -2.27 -1.04
CA ALA A 213 17.06 -0.92 -0.93
C ALA A 213 18.15 -0.80 0.15
N TYR A 214 18.07 -1.65 1.18
CA TYR A 214 19.02 -1.68 2.30
C TYR A 214 20.14 -2.71 2.10
N GLY A 215 20.24 -3.32 0.92
CA GLY A 215 21.36 -4.18 0.55
C GLY A 215 21.02 -5.65 0.39
N ALA A 216 19.76 -6.07 0.58
CA ALA A 216 19.39 -7.44 0.33
C ALA A 216 19.45 -7.80 -1.17
N THR A 217 19.91 -9.00 -1.48
CA THR A 217 20.04 -9.52 -2.84
C THR A 217 19.30 -10.83 -3.00
N LEU A 218 18.91 -11.16 -4.23
CA LEU A 218 18.26 -12.43 -4.56
C LEU A 218 19.33 -13.42 -5.05
N LEU A 219 19.36 -14.62 -4.47
CA LEU A 219 20.31 -15.67 -4.81
C LEU A 219 19.58 -16.94 -5.24
N ASN A 220 20.11 -17.62 -6.26
CA ASN A 220 19.64 -18.93 -6.70
C ASN A 220 20.19 -20.07 -5.80
N ALA A 221 19.92 -21.33 -6.16
CA ALA A 221 20.37 -22.51 -5.42
C ALA A 221 21.91 -22.63 -5.34
N GLU A 222 22.61 -22.11 -6.34
CA GLU A 222 24.08 -22.07 -6.41
C GLU A 222 24.68 -20.89 -5.63
N GLY A 223 23.84 -20.00 -5.08
CA GLY A 223 24.28 -18.80 -4.35
C GLY A 223 24.65 -17.62 -5.24
N GLU A 224 24.22 -17.63 -6.51
CA GLU A 224 24.52 -16.58 -7.49
C GLU A 224 23.42 -15.51 -7.52
N GLU A 225 23.82 -14.24 -7.62
CA GLU A 225 22.90 -13.14 -7.90
C GLU A 225 22.44 -13.19 -9.36
N PHE A 226 21.12 -13.23 -9.60
CA PHE A 226 20.55 -13.44 -10.95
C PHE A 226 19.71 -12.26 -11.48
N THR A 227 19.48 -11.22 -10.68
CA THR A 227 18.69 -10.04 -11.10
C THR A 227 19.15 -8.78 -10.35
N ASP A 228 18.90 -7.60 -10.93
CA ASP A 228 19.05 -6.34 -10.21
C ASP A 228 18.01 -6.26 -9.07
N PRO A 229 18.43 -6.26 -7.80
CA PRO A 229 17.50 -6.19 -6.67
C PRO A 229 16.77 -4.85 -6.59
N LEU A 230 17.14 -3.80 -7.32
CA LEU A 230 16.44 -2.51 -7.33
C LEU A 230 15.51 -2.35 -8.54
N GLY A 231 15.40 -3.38 -9.38
CA GLY A 231 14.54 -3.39 -10.56
C GLY A 231 13.04 -3.23 -10.25
N PRO A 232 12.24 -2.88 -11.28
CA PRO A 232 10.78 -2.95 -11.25
C PRO A 232 10.25 -4.32 -10.81
N ARG A 233 9.04 -4.35 -10.27
CA ARG A 233 8.46 -5.58 -9.68
C ARG A 233 8.24 -6.69 -10.68
N ASP A 234 7.71 -6.37 -11.85
CA ASP A 234 7.51 -7.29 -12.96
C ASP A 234 8.83 -7.94 -13.41
N GLU A 235 9.88 -7.15 -13.61
CA GLU A 235 11.20 -7.69 -13.99
C GLU A 235 11.77 -8.62 -12.92
N VAL A 236 11.75 -8.20 -11.65
CA VAL A 236 12.30 -9.00 -10.54
C VAL A 236 11.47 -10.26 -10.29
N SER A 237 10.14 -10.17 -10.34
CA SER A 237 9.26 -11.34 -10.20
C SER A 237 9.43 -12.31 -11.37
N GLN A 238 9.55 -11.82 -12.60
CA GLN A 238 9.79 -12.66 -13.77
C GLN A 238 11.14 -13.38 -13.67
N ALA A 239 12.20 -12.67 -13.25
CA ALA A 239 13.51 -13.29 -13.05
C ALA A 239 13.47 -14.44 -12.03
N ILE A 240 12.70 -14.29 -10.94
CA ILE A 240 12.53 -15.38 -9.95
C ILE A 240 11.79 -16.57 -10.58
N PHE A 241 10.71 -16.34 -11.34
CA PHE A 241 10.00 -17.41 -12.03
C PHE A 241 10.91 -18.16 -13.01
N ASP A 242 11.70 -17.43 -13.79
CA ASP A 242 12.61 -18.00 -14.79
C ASP A 242 13.73 -18.84 -14.15
N GLU A 243 14.31 -18.38 -13.04
CA GLU A 243 15.32 -19.15 -12.29
C GLU A 243 14.76 -20.46 -11.74
N VAL A 244 13.57 -20.42 -11.13
CA VAL A 244 12.90 -21.62 -10.62
C VAL A 244 12.54 -22.58 -11.76
N ALA A 245 11.97 -22.07 -12.86
CA ALA A 245 11.63 -22.88 -14.02
C ALA A 245 12.86 -23.53 -14.68
N ALA A 246 14.01 -22.87 -14.60
CA ALA A 246 15.29 -23.41 -15.07
C ALA A 246 15.94 -24.43 -14.10
N GLY A 247 15.27 -24.76 -12.99
CA GLY A 247 15.76 -25.73 -12.00
C GLY A 247 16.87 -25.19 -11.09
N ARG A 248 17.09 -23.86 -11.09
CA ARG A 248 18.06 -23.17 -10.22
C ARG A 248 17.40 -22.53 -8.99
N GLY A 249 16.11 -22.77 -8.80
CA GLY A 249 15.40 -22.46 -7.57
C GLY A 249 15.76 -23.41 -6.43
N VAL A 250 15.26 -23.08 -5.24
CA VAL A 250 15.24 -23.98 -4.08
C VAL A 250 13.81 -24.36 -3.73
N GLU A 251 13.66 -25.38 -2.87
CA GLU A 251 12.37 -25.84 -2.39
C GLU A 251 12.27 -25.59 -0.88
N THR A 252 11.12 -25.08 -0.43
CA THR A 252 10.82 -24.98 1.00
C THR A 252 10.60 -26.38 1.60
N PRO A 253 10.71 -26.55 2.92
CA PRO A 253 10.43 -27.84 3.56
C PRO A 253 9.03 -28.43 3.30
N ASP A 254 8.05 -27.60 2.94
CA ASP A 254 6.69 -28.03 2.55
C ASP A 254 6.50 -28.18 1.02
N GLY A 255 7.58 -28.14 0.24
CA GLY A 255 7.54 -28.46 -1.19
C GLY A 255 7.24 -27.28 -2.11
N ARG A 256 7.31 -26.04 -1.64
CA ARG A 256 7.03 -24.84 -2.47
C ARG A 256 8.30 -24.36 -3.17
N PRO A 257 8.18 -23.83 -4.40
CA PRO A 257 9.29 -23.17 -5.05
C PRO A 257 9.70 -21.90 -4.30
N ALA A 258 10.99 -21.64 -4.26
CA ALA A 258 11.56 -20.43 -3.66
C ALA A 258 12.93 -20.10 -4.27
N VAL A 259 13.42 -18.91 -3.91
CA VAL A 259 14.81 -18.49 -4.02
C VAL A 259 15.25 -17.90 -2.68
N TYR A 260 16.53 -17.66 -2.50
CA TYR A 260 17.01 -16.96 -1.31
C TYR A 260 16.89 -15.45 -1.49
N LEU A 261 16.42 -14.77 -0.46
CA LEU A 261 16.60 -13.34 -0.25
C LEU A 261 17.64 -13.17 0.86
N ASP A 262 18.86 -12.82 0.47
CA ASP A 262 19.96 -12.61 1.39
C ASP A 262 19.86 -11.25 2.05
N THR A 263 19.23 -11.21 3.21
CA THR A 263 19.10 -10.02 4.07
C THR A 263 20.27 -9.84 5.03
N THR A 264 21.24 -10.76 5.06
CA THR A 264 22.40 -10.70 5.98
C THR A 264 23.35 -9.54 5.64
N ARG A 265 23.28 -9.06 4.39
CA ARG A 265 24.01 -7.90 3.88
C ARG A 265 23.47 -6.56 4.37
N ILE A 266 22.27 -6.54 4.95
CA ILE A 266 21.68 -5.33 5.50
C ILE A 266 22.44 -4.96 6.79
N PRO A 267 23.00 -3.74 6.90
CA PRO A 267 23.62 -3.31 8.15
C PRO A 267 22.62 -3.37 9.30
N GLU A 268 23.00 -3.98 10.42
CA GLU A 268 22.12 -4.16 11.58
C GLU A 268 21.52 -2.84 12.07
N ALA A 269 22.32 -1.77 12.11
CA ALA A 269 21.87 -0.43 12.47
C ALA A 269 20.77 0.13 11.53
N ASP A 270 20.77 -0.27 10.25
CA ASP A 270 19.72 0.11 9.30
C ASP A 270 18.49 -0.77 9.43
N ALA A 271 18.69 -2.07 9.65
CA ALA A 271 17.62 -3.04 9.86
C ALA A 271 16.80 -2.75 11.13
N ASP A 272 17.47 -2.44 12.24
CA ASP A 272 16.81 -2.16 13.53
C ASP A 272 15.91 -0.92 13.47
N VAL A 273 16.28 0.06 12.63
CA VAL A 273 15.48 1.27 12.43
C VAL A 273 14.37 1.05 11.41
N SER A 274 14.66 0.33 10.32
CA SER A 274 13.83 0.35 9.11
C SER A 274 12.99 -0.90 8.90
N LEU A 275 13.35 -2.02 9.54
CA LEU A 275 12.71 -3.33 9.40
C LEU A 275 12.33 -4.01 10.75
N PRO A 276 12.02 -3.27 11.83
CA PRO A 276 11.86 -3.88 13.16
C PRO A 276 10.69 -4.86 13.24
N TYR A 277 9.62 -4.68 12.46
CA TYR A 277 8.49 -5.60 12.46
C TYR A 277 8.83 -6.89 11.74
N MET A 278 9.47 -6.80 10.57
CA MET A 278 9.91 -7.95 9.80
C MET A 278 10.90 -8.80 10.60
N LEU A 279 11.91 -8.18 11.22
CA LEU A 279 12.87 -8.88 12.11
C LEU A 279 12.14 -9.58 13.25
N ARG A 280 11.20 -8.90 13.92
CA ARG A 280 10.45 -9.49 15.02
C ARG A 280 9.63 -10.72 14.58
N ARG A 281 8.97 -10.66 13.42
CA ARG A 281 8.15 -11.77 12.91
C ARG A 281 8.98 -13.00 12.57
N TYR A 282 10.08 -12.82 11.84
CA TYR A 282 10.98 -13.93 11.50
C TYR A 282 11.64 -14.52 12.74
N ARG A 283 12.14 -13.68 13.66
CA ARG A 283 12.78 -14.16 14.91
C ARG A 283 11.81 -14.92 15.79
N ALA A 284 10.54 -14.49 15.85
CA ALA A 284 9.48 -15.24 16.55
C ALA A 284 9.19 -16.60 15.90
N ALA A 285 9.53 -16.78 14.62
CA ALA A 285 9.43 -18.03 13.90
C ALA A 285 10.75 -18.84 13.89
N GLY A 286 11.75 -18.41 14.69
CA GLY A 286 13.03 -19.11 14.85
C GLY A 286 14.09 -18.80 13.78
N VAL A 287 13.83 -17.86 12.87
CA VAL A 287 14.77 -17.45 11.80
C VAL A 287 15.27 -16.04 12.09
N ASP A 288 16.59 -15.80 12.04
CA ASP A 288 17.15 -14.46 12.19
C ASP A 288 17.59 -13.92 10.82
N PRO A 289 16.83 -13.00 10.18
CA PRO A 289 17.12 -12.54 8.81
C PRO A 289 18.48 -11.85 8.66
N LEU A 290 19.11 -11.42 9.77
CA LEU A 290 20.44 -10.81 9.73
C LEU A 290 21.59 -11.83 9.86
N LYS A 291 21.28 -13.12 10.08
CA LYS A 291 22.28 -14.19 10.24
C LYS A 291 22.22 -15.25 9.15
N GLU A 292 21.05 -15.43 8.55
CA GLU A 292 20.85 -16.37 7.45
C GLU A 292 19.91 -15.79 6.38
N PRO A 293 20.09 -16.14 5.09
CA PRO A 293 19.14 -15.80 4.04
C PRO A 293 17.75 -16.38 4.31
N ILE A 294 16.71 -15.66 3.93
CA ILE A 294 15.31 -16.11 4.05
C ILE A 294 14.78 -16.60 2.70
N LEU A 295 13.81 -17.51 2.71
CA LEU A 295 13.20 -18.03 1.49
C LEU A 295 12.06 -17.13 1.02
N THR A 296 12.09 -16.76 -0.26
CA THR A 296 11.09 -15.91 -0.87
C THR A 296 10.65 -16.43 -2.24
N TYR A 297 9.42 -16.11 -2.62
CA TYR A 297 8.87 -16.40 -3.93
C TYR A 297 7.82 -15.34 -4.29
N PRO A 298 7.58 -15.04 -5.59
CA PRO A 298 6.58 -14.07 -5.98
C PRO A 298 5.17 -14.46 -5.52
N VAL A 299 4.40 -13.47 -5.09
CA VAL A 299 3.03 -13.64 -4.56
C VAL A 299 2.11 -12.56 -5.12
N LEU A 300 0.83 -12.90 -5.36
CA LEU A 300 -0.14 -11.91 -5.83
C LEU A 300 -0.32 -10.80 -4.78
N HIS A 301 -0.36 -9.55 -5.23
CA HIS A 301 -0.20 -8.43 -4.31
C HIS A 301 -1.01 -7.18 -4.60
N TYR A 302 -1.22 -6.81 -5.87
CA TYR A 302 -1.91 -5.56 -6.16
C TYR A 302 -2.66 -5.61 -7.49
N GLN A 303 -3.86 -5.05 -7.52
CA GLN A 303 -4.66 -4.87 -8.72
C GLN A 303 -4.39 -3.50 -9.34
N ASN A 304 -3.79 -3.44 -10.54
CA ASN A 304 -3.53 -2.16 -11.22
C ASN A 304 -4.74 -1.65 -12.03
N GLY A 305 -5.54 -2.58 -12.54
CA GLY A 305 -6.83 -2.27 -13.15
C GLY A 305 -7.92 -2.04 -12.13
N GLY A 306 -9.11 -1.70 -12.62
CA GLY A 306 -10.25 -1.41 -11.77
C GLY A 306 -11.29 -0.56 -12.48
N LEU A 307 -12.11 0.13 -11.68
CA LEU A 307 -13.10 1.09 -12.16
C LEU A 307 -12.41 2.27 -12.84
N VAL A 308 -12.88 2.66 -14.02
CA VAL A 308 -12.40 3.87 -14.71
C VAL A 308 -12.82 5.08 -13.89
N ILE A 309 -11.87 5.97 -13.61
CA ILE A 309 -12.11 7.25 -12.95
C ILE A 309 -11.54 8.42 -13.74
N ASP A 310 -12.12 9.61 -13.56
CA ASP A 310 -11.57 10.89 -14.04
C ASP A 310 -10.54 11.49 -13.06
N GLU A 311 -10.06 12.72 -13.30
CA GLU A 311 -9.09 13.37 -12.41
C GLU A 311 -9.65 13.71 -11.00
N HIS A 312 -10.97 13.70 -10.84
CA HIS A 312 -11.68 13.95 -9.58
C HIS A 312 -12.03 12.67 -8.83
N GLY A 313 -11.91 11.51 -9.48
CA GLY A 313 -12.29 10.21 -8.94
C GLY A 313 -13.73 9.82 -9.29
N GLU A 314 -14.44 10.57 -10.14
CA GLU A 314 -15.78 10.18 -10.60
C GLU A 314 -15.65 9.01 -11.58
N THR A 315 -16.48 7.99 -11.39
CA THR A 315 -16.54 6.85 -12.30
C THR A 315 -17.33 7.20 -13.56
N THR A 316 -17.51 6.24 -14.48
CA THR A 316 -18.43 6.44 -15.61
C THR A 316 -19.90 6.52 -15.20
N LEU A 317 -20.23 6.25 -13.93
CA LEU A 317 -21.56 6.41 -13.35
C LEU A 317 -21.65 7.76 -12.64
N ALA A 318 -22.58 8.61 -13.11
CA ALA A 318 -22.78 9.93 -12.53
C ALA A 318 -23.10 9.85 -11.02
N GLY A 319 -22.35 10.58 -10.20
CA GLY A 319 -22.50 10.59 -8.75
C GLY A 319 -21.91 9.37 -8.02
N VAL A 320 -21.24 8.45 -8.72
CA VAL A 320 -20.44 7.38 -8.10
C VAL A 320 -18.97 7.67 -8.34
N PHE A 321 -18.21 7.70 -7.27
CA PHE A 321 -16.77 7.96 -7.23
C PHE A 321 -16.02 6.71 -6.77
N ALA A 322 -14.75 6.59 -7.13
CA ALA A 322 -13.89 5.51 -6.68
C ALA A 322 -12.48 6.01 -6.35
N CYS A 323 -11.82 5.38 -5.38
CA CYS A 323 -10.45 5.71 -5.01
C CYS A 323 -9.70 4.54 -4.37
N GLY A 324 -8.37 4.57 -4.46
CA GLY A 324 -7.51 3.46 -4.03
C GLY A 324 -7.52 2.31 -5.03
N GLU A 325 -7.17 1.11 -4.58
CA GLU A 325 -6.93 -0.07 -5.43
C GLU A 325 -8.16 -0.58 -6.20
N ILE A 326 -9.38 -0.14 -5.85
CA ILE A 326 -10.58 -0.45 -6.64
C ILE A 326 -10.61 0.31 -7.98
N ALA A 327 -9.89 1.44 -8.08
CA ALA A 327 -9.81 2.25 -9.28
C ALA A 327 -8.67 1.78 -10.19
N GLY A 328 -8.87 1.91 -11.50
CA GLY A 328 -7.90 1.51 -12.52
C GLY A 328 -7.30 2.67 -13.31
N GLY A 329 -6.07 2.49 -13.78
CA GLY A 329 -5.42 3.35 -14.78
C GLY A 329 -4.42 4.38 -14.24
N THR A 330 -4.40 4.62 -12.93
CA THR A 330 -3.40 5.47 -12.25
C THR A 330 -1.98 4.92 -12.34
N HIS A 331 -1.85 3.59 -12.42
CA HIS A 331 -0.57 2.88 -12.42
C HIS A 331 -0.27 2.18 -13.76
N GLY A 332 -1.14 2.28 -14.75
CA GLY A 332 -1.07 1.47 -15.96
C GLY A 332 -1.15 -0.02 -15.61
N ARG A 333 -0.21 -0.83 -16.14
CA ARG A 333 -0.20 -2.29 -15.96
C ARG A 333 0.79 -2.78 -14.91
N ASN A 334 1.63 -1.90 -14.37
CA ASN A 334 2.65 -2.26 -13.38
C ASN A 334 2.92 -1.08 -12.44
N ARG A 335 2.36 -1.15 -11.23
CA ARG A 335 2.51 -0.13 -10.20
C ARG A 335 3.94 -0.03 -9.68
N MET A 336 4.45 1.19 -9.62
CA MET A 336 5.70 1.49 -8.94
C MET A 336 5.55 1.41 -7.41
N MET A 337 6.59 0.93 -6.74
CA MET A 337 6.65 0.85 -5.28
C MET A 337 6.31 2.19 -4.60
N GLY A 338 5.57 2.10 -3.48
CA GLY A 338 5.20 3.26 -2.64
C GLY A 338 4.12 4.18 -3.21
N ASN A 339 3.68 3.96 -4.45
CA ASN A 339 2.63 4.78 -5.07
C ASN A 339 1.20 4.40 -4.61
N SER A 340 0.96 3.21 -4.03
CA SER A 340 -0.38 2.81 -3.58
C SER A 340 -0.89 3.66 -2.40
N LEU A 341 -0.07 3.88 -1.37
CA LEU A 341 -0.43 4.78 -0.25
C LEU A 341 -0.67 6.22 -0.74
N LEU A 342 0.12 6.64 -1.73
CA LEU A 342 -0.04 7.96 -2.33
C LEU A 342 -1.36 8.06 -3.10
N GLU A 343 -1.71 7.05 -3.89
CA GLU A 343 -2.99 6.99 -4.57
C GLU A 343 -4.14 7.05 -3.58
N CYS A 344 -4.14 6.21 -2.53
CA CYS A 344 -5.21 6.20 -1.54
C CYS A 344 -5.43 7.59 -0.92
N THR A 345 -4.34 8.29 -0.56
CA THR A 345 -4.44 9.62 0.07
C THR A 345 -4.81 10.72 -0.92
N VAL A 346 -4.26 10.70 -2.14
CA VAL A 346 -4.53 11.71 -3.17
C VAL A 346 -5.94 11.56 -3.74
N PHE A 347 -6.29 10.37 -4.21
CA PHE A 347 -7.60 10.11 -4.83
C PHE A 347 -8.70 10.00 -3.79
N GLY A 348 -8.43 9.53 -2.57
CA GLY A 348 -9.41 9.59 -1.47
C GLY A 348 -9.82 11.03 -1.16
N ARG A 349 -8.87 11.97 -1.12
CA ARG A 349 -9.17 13.39 -0.93
C ARG A 349 -9.93 14.00 -2.11
N ARG A 350 -9.57 13.63 -3.34
CA ARG A 350 -10.22 14.14 -4.57
C ARG A 350 -11.66 13.64 -4.67
N ALA A 351 -11.86 12.33 -4.60
CA ALA A 351 -13.16 11.67 -4.65
C ALA A 351 -14.06 12.17 -3.52
N GLY A 352 -13.54 12.24 -2.29
CA GLY A 352 -14.31 12.76 -1.15
C GLY A 352 -14.77 14.20 -1.33
N ARG A 353 -13.93 15.09 -1.89
CA ARG A 353 -14.33 16.48 -2.14
C ARG A 353 -15.34 16.59 -3.28
N ALA A 354 -15.10 15.90 -4.39
CA ALA A 354 -15.99 15.92 -5.54
C ALA A 354 -17.37 15.31 -5.22
N ALA A 355 -17.41 14.23 -4.42
CA ALA A 355 -18.64 13.63 -3.94
C ALA A 355 -19.43 14.58 -3.02
N ALA A 356 -18.74 15.32 -2.14
CA ALA A 356 -19.39 16.32 -1.29
C ALA A 356 -19.99 17.46 -2.11
N ASP A 357 -19.25 17.99 -3.09
CA ASP A 357 -19.72 19.03 -4.00
C ASP A 357 -20.92 18.54 -4.82
N LYS A 358 -20.88 17.29 -5.31
CA LYS A 358 -21.96 16.64 -6.06
C LYS A 358 -23.23 16.45 -5.22
N ALA A 359 -23.09 16.06 -3.96
CA ALA A 359 -24.22 15.84 -3.07
C ALA A 359 -24.90 17.14 -2.61
N ALA A 360 -24.22 18.29 -2.74
CA ALA A 360 -24.75 19.60 -2.37
C ALA A 360 -25.48 20.32 -3.51
N ALA A 361 -25.32 19.86 -4.77
CA ALA A 361 -25.90 20.46 -5.97
C ALA A 361 -27.33 20.00 -6.24
#